data_AF-A0A961G3N8-F1
#
_entry.id   AF-A0A961G3N8-F1
#
_cell.length_a   1.000
_cell.length_b   1.000
_cell.length_c   1.000
_cell.angle_alpha   90.00
_cell.angle_beta   90.00
_cell.angle_gamma   90.00
#
_symmetry.space_group_name_H-M   'P 1'
#
loop_
_entity.id
_entity.type
_entity.pdbx_description
1 polymer ?
#
loop_
_entity_poly.entity_id
_entity_poly.type
_entity_poly.pdbx_seq_one_letter_code
_entity_poly.pdbx_strand_id
1 'polypeptide(L)'
;EPRFAAVLYGMLSSFVLDYAARQKVGGLSLSFFMVKQFPVLPPFAFAAENPWQPEGQIVDWLLPRVLELTYTAWDLEAFASDCGWSGPPFRWDEERRFLLRCELDAAFFHLYLGPAPEWQQQPEALTRAFPTPRHAVSYIMDTFPIVKRKDEAKHNGNYRTQQTILQIYDSLCEAMQSGQPYQTLLNPPPADLACCHSPR
;
A
#
# COMPACT_ATOMS: atom_id res chain seq x y z
N GLU A 1 6.27 -9.98 16.29
CA GLU A 1 6.32 -10.84 15.10
C GLU A 1 6.95 -10.05 13.94
N PRO A 2 8.01 -10.54 13.28
CA PRO A 2 8.72 -9.80 12.23
C PRO A 2 7.85 -9.43 11.02
N ARG A 3 6.87 -10.27 10.67
CA ARG A 3 5.94 -10.05 9.54
C ARG A 3 5.14 -8.75 9.70
N PHE A 4 4.64 -8.47 10.91
CA PHE A 4 3.96 -7.21 11.20
C PHE A 4 4.89 -6.01 11.17
N ALA A 5 6.17 -6.16 11.55
CA ALA A 5 7.14 -5.07 11.44
C ALA A 5 7.45 -4.73 9.97
N ALA A 6 7.54 -5.74 9.10
CA ALA A 6 7.67 -5.52 7.65
C ALA A 6 6.45 -4.78 7.09
N VAL A 7 5.23 -5.24 7.38
CA VAL A 7 4.01 -4.57 6.90
C VAL A 7 3.85 -3.16 7.49
N LEU A 8 4.27 -2.94 8.75
CA LEU A 8 4.36 -1.61 9.33
C LEU A 8 5.28 -0.70 8.50
N TYR A 9 6.44 -1.16 8.05
CA TYR A 9 7.31 -0.39 7.16
C TYR A 9 6.61 -0.02 5.84
N GLY A 10 5.86 -0.95 5.24
CA GLY A 10 5.01 -0.67 4.08
C GLY A 10 3.98 0.43 4.37
N MET A 11 3.28 0.34 5.50
CA MET A 11 2.28 1.34 5.92
C MET A 11 2.92 2.71 6.15
N LEU A 12 4.08 2.75 6.80
CA LEU A 12 4.85 3.98 7.05
C LEU A 12 5.29 4.68 5.76
N SER A 13 5.32 3.96 4.65
CA SER A 13 5.70 4.45 3.32
C SER A 13 4.51 4.75 2.40
N SER A 14 3.27 4.60 2.90
CA SER A 14 2.05 4.74 2.08
C SER A 14 1.57 6.19 1.96
N PHE A 15 0.90 6.53 0.86
CA PHE A 15 0.35 7.87 0.63
C PHE A 15 -0.68 8.29 1.69
N VAL A 16 -1.53 7.36 2.15
CA VAL A 16 -2.56 7.67 3.15
C VAL A 16 -1.96 8.07 4.49
N LEU A 17 -0.90 7.38 4.93
CA LEU A 17 -0.21 7.75 6.16
C LEU A 17 0.63 9.02 5.97
N ASP A 18 1.32 9.18 4.84
CA ASP A 18 2.07 10.42 4.54
C ASP A 18 1.12 11.63 4.60
N TYR A 19 -0.05 11.55 3.95
CA TYR A 19 -1.08 12.58 4.02
C TYR A 19 -1.49 12.93 5.46
N ALA A 20 -1.76 11.91 6.29
CA ALA A 20 -2.13 12.11 7.68
C ALA A 20 -0.98 12.69 8.52
N ALA A 21 0.26 12.26 8.27
CA ALA A 21 1.46 12.75 8.94
C ALA A 21 1.70 14.24 8.65
N ARG A 22 1.52 14.69 7.40
CA ARG A 22 1.68 16.11 7.01
C ARG A 22 0.74 17.05 7.75
N GLN A 23 -0.42 16.58 8.22
CA GLN A 23 -1.32 17.40 9.04
C GLN A 23 -0.75 17.71 10.43
N LYS A 24 0.22 16.91 10.89
CA LYS A 24 0.88 17.05 12.20
C LYS A 24 2.29 17.62 12.11
N VAL A 25 2.97 17.43 10.98
CA VAL A 25 4.35 17.86 10.77
C VAL A 25 4.38 19.25 10.14
N GLY A 26 4.52 20.28 10.98
CA GLY A 26 4.58 21.69 10.55
C GLY A 26 5.98 22.21 10.18
N GLY A 27 7.03 21.39 10.28
CA GLY A 27 8.42 21.82 10.10
C GLY A 27 9.30 20.76 9.43
N LEU A 28 10.61 20.99 9.42
CA LEU A 28 11.58 20.12 8.76
C LEU A 28 12.08 18.96 9.63
N SER A 29 11.67 18.89 10.89
CA SER A 29 12.08 17.85 11.84
C SER A 29 10.91 16.95 12.22
N LEU A 30 11.19 15.65 12.35
CA LEU A 30 10.25 14.65 12.80
C LEU A 30 10.66 14.15 14.19
N SER A 31 9.99 14.64 15.23
CA SER A 31 10.25 14.20 16.61
C SER A 31 9.53 12.90 16.95
N PHE A 32 10.05 12.11 17.89
CA PHE A 32 9.37 10.92 18.39
C PHE A 32 7.98 11.22 18.98
N PHE A 33 7.76 12.42 19.52
CA PHE A 33 6.44 12.84 20.00
C PHE A 33 5.42 12.91 18.86
N MET A 34 5.82 13.36 17.67
CA MET A 34 4.95 13.38 16.48
C MET A 34 4.70 11.98 15.94
N VAL A 35 5.76 11.16 15.82
CA VAL A 35 5.65 9.78 15.31
C VAL A 35 4.67 8.95 16.16
N LYS A 36 4.70 9.13 17.49
CA LYS A 36 3.75 8.47 18.41
C LYS A 36 2.29 8.87 18.23
N GLN A 37 2.00 9.93 17.48
CA GLN A 37 0.64 10.38 17.17
C GLN A 37 0.19 10.01 15.75
N PHE A 38 1.03 9.34 14.96
CA PHE A 38 0.63 8.90 13.64
C PHE A 38 -0.48 7.85 13.76
N PRO A 39 -1.49 7.87 12.86
CA PRO A 39 -2.60 6.92 12.88
C PRO A 39 -2.16 5.54 12.37
N VAL A 40 -1.16 4.95 13.01
CA VAL A 40 -0.62 3.62 12.72
C VAL A 40 -1.67 2.58 13.09
N LEU A 41 -2.03 1.72 12.13
CA LEU A 41 -2.93 0.61 12.38
C LEU A 41 -2.32 -0.37 13.40
N PRO A 42 -3.12 -0.87 14.37
CA PRO A 42 -2.63 -1.80 15.36
C PRO A 42 -2.34 -3.19 14.74
N PRO A 43 -1.47 -4.02 15.33
CA PRO A 43 -1.10 -5.31 14.76
C PRO A 43 -2.27 -6.25 14.42
N PHE A 44 -3.36 -6.22 15.22
CA PHE A 44 -4.54 -7.03 14.95
C PHE A 44 -5.24 -6.69 13.63
N ALA A 45 -5.08 -5.46 13.11
CA ALA A 45 -5.62 -5.08 11.82
C ALA A 45 -4.94 -5.85 10.67
N PHE A 46 -3.67 -6.22 10.82
CA PHE A 46 -2.96 -7.04 9.83
C PHE A 46 -3.26 -8.54 9.99
N ALA A 47 -3.66 -8.98 11.18
CA ALA A 47 -4.07 -10.36 11.46
C ALA A 47 -5.55 -10.64 11.12
N ALA A 48 -6.33 -9.61 10.78
CA ALA A 48 -7.72 -9.76 10.38
C ALA A 48 -7.83 -10.46 9.02
N GLU A 49 -9.00 -11.06 8.78
CA GLU A 49 -9.34 -11.69 7.49
C GLU A 49 -9.20 -10.69 6.36
N ASN A 50 -8.67 -11.16 5.23
CA ASN A 50 -8.47 -10.33 4.05
C ASN A 50 -9.77 -10.25 3.23
N PRO A 51 -10.38 -9.06 3.10
CA PRO A 51 -11.66 -8.94 2.42
C PRO A 51 -11.55 -9.03 0.89
N TRP A 52 -10.36 -8.88 0.29
CA TRP A 52 -10.14 -8.99 -1.16
C TRP A 52 -9.35 -10.25 -1.56
N GLN A 53 -9.00 -11.11 -0.62
CA GLN A 53 -8.46 -12.44 -0.89
C GLN A 53 -9.06 -13.41 0.13
N PRO A 54 -10.22 -14.02 -0.20
CA PRO A 54 -10.80 -15.07 0.64
C PRO A 54 -9.76 -16.14 0.98
N GLU A 55 -9.79 -16.65 2.21
CA GLU A 55 -8.84 -17.65 2.72
C GLU A 55 -7.42 -17.14 3.05
N GLY A 56 -7.30 -15.92 3.59
CA GLY A 56 -6.03 -15.42 4.11
C GLY A 56 -6.18 -14.23 5.07
N GLN A 57 -5.10 -13.87 5.75
CA GLN A 57 -5.01 -12.64 6.55
C GLN A 57 -4.51 -11.49 5.68
N ILE A 58 -4.78 -10.25 6.10
CA ILE A 58 -4.27 -9.05 5.41
C ILE A 58 -2.73 -9.06 5.32
N VAL A 59 -2.05 -9.53 6.37
CA VAL A 59 -0.58 -9.68 6.39
C VAL A 59 -0.08 -10.63 5.31
N ASP A 60 -0.81 -11.70 4.98
CA ASP A 60 -0.41 -12.69 3.97
C ASP A 60 -0.40 -12.08 2.56
N TRP A 61 -1.25 -11.10 2.31
CA TRP A 61 -1.30 -10.37 1.03
C TRP A 61 -0.32 -9.21 0.97
N LEU A 62 -0.13 -8.47 2.07
CA LEU A 62 0.79 -7.32 2.10
C LEU A 62 2.26 -7.76 2.11
N LEU A 63 2.60 -8.82 2.84
CA LEU A 63 3.98 -9.21 3.09
C LEU A 63 4.77 -9.54 1.81
N PRO A 64 4.27 -10.35 0.85
CA PRO A 64 4.99 -10.63 -0.39
C PRO A 64 5.38 -9.36 -1.16
N ARG A 65 4.50 -8.35 -1.16
CA ARG A 65 4.72 -7.08 -1.87
C ARG A 65 5.77 -6.22 -1.18
N VAL A 66 5.69 -6.12 0.15
CA VAL A 66 6.69 -5.39 0.94
C VAL A 66 8.04 -6.07 0.86
N LEU A 67 8.06 -7.40 0.99
CA LEU A 67 9.27 -8.21 0.92
C LEU A 67 9.97 -8.02 -0.42
N GLU A 68 9.24 -8.10 -1.54
CA GLU A 68 9.80 -7.91 -2.88
C GLU A 68 10.33 -6.48 -3.10
N LEU A 69 9.66 -5.47 -2.54
CA LEU A 69 10.15 -4.09 -2.60
C LEU A 69 11.42 -3.85 -1.77
N THR A 70 11.63 -4.65 -0.72
CA THR A 70 12.68 -4.44 0.29
C THR A 70 13.90 -5.33 0.07
N TYR A 71 13.72 -6.63 -0.15
CA TYR A 71 14.80 -7.61 -0.23
C TYR A 71 15.45 -7.65 -1.63
N THR A 72 16.17 -6.59 -2.01
CA THR A 72 16.81 -6.46 -3.34
C THR A 72 18.31 -6.76 -3.35
N ALA A 73 18.90 -7.09 -2.20
CA ALA A 73 20.31 -7.42 -2.05
C ALA A 73 20.51 -8.43 -0.93
N TRP A 74 21.58 -9.23 -1.02
CA TRP A 74 21.88 -10.28 -0.05
C TRP A 74 22.15 -9.77 1.36
N ASP A 75 22.58 -8.51 1.52
CA ASP A 75 22.78 -7.91 2.85
C ASP A 75 21.48 -7.83 3.68
N LEU A 76 20.33 -7.95 3.02
CA LEU A 76 19.00 -7.99 3.64
C LEU A 76 18.46 -9.42 3.82
N GLU A 77 19.28 -10.46 3.65
CA GLU A 77 18.89 -11.87 3.80
C GLU A 77 18.36 -12.19 5.20
N ALA A 78 18.96 -11.61 6.25
CA ALA A 78 18.46 -11.79 7.62
C ALA A 78 17.02 -11.25 7.78
N PHE A 79 16.72 -10.09 7.19
CA PHE A 79 15.36 -9.53 7.18
C PHE A 79 14.39 -10.43 6.42
N ALA A 80 14.80 -10.96 5.27
CA ALA A 80 13.96 -11.85 4.47
C ALA A 80 13.68 -13.17 5.21
N SER A 81 14.69 -13.75 5.84
CA SER A 81 14.57 -14.95 6.67
C SER A 81 13.62 -14.74 7.85
N ASP A 82 13.72 -13.61 8.54
CA ASP A 82 12.80 -13.25 9.64
C ASP A 82 11.35 -13.11 9.15
N CYS A 83 11.16 -12.72 7.89
CA CYS A 83 9.86 -12.65 7.24
C CYS A 83 9.38 -14.00 6.65
N GLY A 84 10.14 -15.08 6.79
CA GLY A 84 9.80 -16.42 6.30
C GLY A 84 10.22 -16.69 4.85
N TRP A 85 11.13 -15.89 4.28
CA TRP A 85 11.64 -16.07 2.92
C TRP A 85 13.07 -16.61 2.91
N SER A 86 13.27 -17.72 2.21
CA SER A 86 14.56 -18.41 2.07
C SER A 86 15.13 -18.39 0.64
N GLY A 87 14.46 -17.70 -0.29
CA GLY A 87 14.91 -17.58 -1.68
C GLY A 87 15.97 -16.47 -1.85
N PRO A 88 16.53 -16.31 -3.06
CA PRO A 88 17.46 -15.23 -3.36
C PRO A 88 16.77 -13.84 -3.32
N PRO A 89 17.54 -12.73 -3.30
CA PRO A 89 17.01 -11.38 -3.40
C PRO A 89 16.26 -11.15 -4.71
N PHE A 90 15.28 -10.25 -4.68
CA PHE A 90 14.51 -9.85 -5.85
C PHE A 90 15.30 -8.90 -6.75
N ARG A 91 15.18 -9.08 -8.07
CA ARG A 91 15.80 -8.18 -9.04
C ARG A 91 15.11 -6.82 -9.03
N TRP A 92 15.89 -5.78 -9.26
CA TRP A 92 15.33 -4.45 -9.44
C TRP A 92 14.64 -4.31 -10.81
N ASP A 93 13.31 -4.13 -10.80
CA ASP A 93 12.49 -3.85 -11.97
C ASP A 93 11.60 -2.64 -11.67
N GLU A 94 11.81 -1.51 -12.36
CA GLU A 94 11.09 -0.26 -12.09
C GLU A 94 9.58 -0.37 -12.27
N GLU A 95 9.14 -1.06 -13.33
CA GLU A 95 7.74 -1.16 -13.71
C GLU A 95 7.00 -2.09 -12.76
N ARG A 96 7.63 -3.21 -12.41
CA ARG A 96 7.10 -4.12 -11.40
C ARG A 96 7.01 -3.47 -10.02
N ARG A 97 8.04 -2.72 -9.60
CA ARG A 97 8.05 -1.97 -8.34
C ARG A 97 7.02 -0.85 -8.31
N PHE A 98 6.68 -0.27 -9.46
CA PHE A 98 5.59 0.69 -9.58
C PHE A 98 4.24 0.03 -9.25
N LEU A 99 3.93 -1.11 -9.86
CA LEU A 99 2.68 -1.85 -9.61
C LEU A 99 2.60 -2.36 -8.17
N LEU A 100 3.69 -2.93 -7.62
CA LEU A 100 3.75 -3.38 -6.22
C LEU A 100 3.39 -2.27 -5.23
N ARG A 101 3.93 -1.06 -5.45
CA ARG A 101 3.61 0.11 -4.62
C ARG A 101 2.16 0.54 -4.79
N CYS A 102 1.66 0.60 -6.02
CA CYS A 102 0.26 0.99 -6.26
C CYS A 102 -0.73 0.00 -5.63
N GLU A 103 -0.43 -1.30 -5.65
CA GLU A 103 -1.24 -2.31 -4.95
C GLU A 103 -1.22 -2.10 -3.42
N LEU A 104 -0.04 -1.84 -2.84
CA LEU A 104 0.08 -1.53 -1.42
C LEU A 104 -0.70 -0.26 -1.03
N ASP A 105 -0.53 0.84 -1.78
CA ASP A 105 -1.21 2.10 -1.51
C ASP A 105 -2.74 1.94 -1.60
N ALA A 106 -3.24 1.25 -2.64
CA ALA A 106 -4.67 0.97 -2.78
C ALA A 106 -5.22 0.15 -1.59
N ALA A 107 -4.48 -0.88 -1.14
CA ALA A 107 -4.86 -1.66 0.03
C ALA A 107 -4.86 -0.81 1.31
N PHE A 108 -3.82 0.01 1.53
CA PHE A 108 -3.79 0.90 2.70
C PHE A 108 -4.93 1.94 2.66
N PHE A 109 -5.31 2.46 1.49
CA PHE A 109 -6.50 3.33 1.41
C PHE A 109 -7.77 2.62 1.88
N HIS A 110 -8.00 1.35 1.49
CA HIS A 110 -9.13 0.56 1.99
C HIS A 110 -9.06 0.34 3.51
N LEU A 111 -7.89 0.03 4.04
CA LEU A 111 -7.70 -0.20 5.49
C LEU A 111 -7.93 1.07 6.33
N TYR A 112 -7.67 2.25 5.78
CA TYR A 112 -7.83 3.53 6.50
C TYR A 112 -9.23 4.15 6.33
N LEU A 113 -9.80 4.07 5.13
CA LEU A 113 -11.06 4.75 4.80
C LEU A 113 -12.29 3.85 5.02
N GLY A 114 -12.10 2.54 5.08
CA GLY A 114 -13.16 1.57 5.29
C GLY A 114 -14.11 1.43 4.09
N PRO A 115 -15.08 0.51 4.19
CA PRO A 115 -16.02 0.22 3.10
C PRO A 115 -17.12 1.30 3.00
N ALA A 116 -17.78 1.37 1.84
CA ALA A 116 -18.81 2.38 1.58
C ALA A 116 -19.95 2.46 2.61
N PRO A 117 -20.47 1.34 3.19
CA PRO A 117 -21.52 1.41 4.21
C PRO A 117 -21.05 2.07 5.53
N GLU A 118 -19.79 1.91 5.91
CA GLU A 118 -19.20 2.55 7.09
C GLU A 118 -18.88 4.03 6.80
N TRP A 119 -18.46 4.34 5.56
CA TRP A 119 -18.19 5.72 5.13
C TRP A 119 -19.41 6.64 5.30
N GLN A 120 -20.62 6.16 5.01
CA GLN A 120 -21.84 6.96 5.14
C GLN A 120 -22.18 7.34 6.59
N GLN A 121 -21.54 6.71 7.57
CA GLN A 121 -21.71 7.01 8.99
C GLN A 121 -20.74 8.10 9.49
N GLN A 122 -19.80 8.53 8.64
CA GLN A 122 -18.87 9.61 8.94
C GLN A 122 -19.59 10.98 9.01
N PRO A 123 -18.97 12.02 9.59
CA PRO A 123 -19.59 13.34 9.71
C PRO A 123 -20.11 13.88 8.38
N GLU A 124 -21.30 14.51 8.39
CA GLU A 124 -21.98 15.00 7.19
C GLU A 124 -21.09 15.92 6.34
N ALA A 125 -20.28 16.77 6.98
CA ALA A 125 -19.35 17.64 6.27
C ALA A 125 -18.35 16.85 5.40
N LEU A 126 -17.88 15.69 5.89
CA LEU A 126 -16.95 14.82 5.17
C LEU A 126 -17.66 14.10 4.02
N THR A 127 -18.80 13.47 4.27
CA THR A 127 -19.54 12.71 3.25
C THR A 127 -20.14 13.61 2.18
N ARG A 128 -20.44 14.88 2.50
CA ARG A 128 -20.84 15.89 1.52
C ARG A 128 -19.67 16.33 0.63
N ALA A 129 -18.48 16.50 1.19
CA ALA A 129 -17.28 16.88 0.43
C ALA A 129 -16.76 15.71 -0.42
N PHE A 130 -16.85 14.49 0.11
CA PHE A 130 -16.39 13.25 -0.51
C PHE A 130 -17.49 12.20 -0.43
N PRO A 131 -18.35 12.09 -1.47
CA PRO A 131 -19.52 11.20 -1.46
C PRO A 131 -19.20 9.71 -1.21
N THR A 132 -17.97 9.29 -1.52
CA THR A 132 -17.49 7.91 -1.33
C THR A 132 -16.05 7.92 -0.83
N PRO A 133 -15.54 6.85 -0.19
CA PRO A 133 -14.12 6.78 0.20
C PRO A 133 -13.18 6.94 -0.99
N ARG A 134 -13.56 6.44 -2.17
CA ARG A 134 -12.85 6.66 -3.45
C ARG A 134 -12.58 8.14 -3.74
N HIS A 135 -13.56 9.03 -3.55
CA HIS A 135 -13.38 10.47 -3.77
C HIS A 135 -12.34 11.05 -2.81
N ALA A 136 -12.29 10.57 -1.56
CA ALA A 136 -11.24 10.94 -0.62
C ALA A 136 -9.85 10.43 -1.07
N VAL A 137 -9.74 9.21 -1.61
CA VAL A 137 -8.48 8.71 -2.20
C VAL A 137 -8.00 9.64 -3.32
N SER A 138 -8.88 9.98 -4.27
CA SER A 138 -8.54 10.89 -5.37
C SER A 138 -8.02 12.23 -4.85
N TYR A 139 -8.74 12.83 -3.90
CA TYR A 139 -8.35 14.08 -3.27
C TYR A 139 -6.99 13.99 -2.57
N ILE A 140 -6.77 12.95 -1.77
CA ILE A 140 -5.49 12.71 -1.08
C ILE A 140 -4.36 12.67 -2.11
N MET A 141 -4.51 11.91 -3.20
CA MET A 141 -3.50 11.82 -4.26
C MET A 141 -3.21 13.16 -4.94
N ASP A 142 -4.20 14.03 -5.08
CA ASP A 142 -4.02 15.39 -5.63
C ASP A 142 -3.23 16.32 -4.68
N THR A 143 -3.09 15.98 -3.40
CA THR A 143 -2.25 16.74 -2.45
C THR A 143 -0.75 16.48 -2.60
N PHE A 144 -0.33 15.62 -3.54
CA PHE A 144 1.07 15.29 -3.83
C PHE A 144 1.57 15.92 -5.15
N PRO A 145 1.74 17.25 -5.24
CA PRO A 145 2.01 17.95 -6.50
C PRO A 145 3.38 17.63 -7.11
N ILE A 146 4.33 17.11 -6.33
CA ILE A 146 5.63 16.68 -6.87
C ILE A 146 5.49 15.35 -7.60
N VAL A 147 4.73 14.40 -7.06
CA VAL A 147 4.48 13.10 -7.70
C VAL A 147 3.67 13.34 -8.98
N LYS A 148 2.59 14.12 -8.89
CA LYS A 148 1.77 14.53 -10.04
C LYS A 148 2.59 15.13 -11.19
N ARG A 149 3.38 16.17 -10.91
CA ARG A 149 4.22 16.82 -11.93
C ARG A 149 5.25 15.88 -12.55
N LYS A 150 5.86 14.97 -11.77
CA LYS A 150 6.83 13.99 -12.29
C LYS A 150 6.17 12.98 -13.21
N ASP A 151 4.99 12.49 -12.84
CA ASP A 151 4.22 11.58 -13.68
C ASP A 151 3.76 12.25 -14.96
N GLU A 152 3.17 13.44 -14.88
CA GLU A 152 2.71 14.20 -16.04
C GLU A 152 3.85 14.48 -17.03
N ALA A 153 5.05 14.80 -16.53
CA ALA A 153 6.23 15.00 -17.36
C ALA A 153 6.72 13.71 -18.05
N LYS A 154 6.61 12.56 -17.39
CA LYS A 154 7.08 11.26 -17.91
C LYS A 154 6.03 10.54 -18.78
N HIS A 155 4.75 10.80 -18.54
CA HIS A 155 3.63 10.01 -19.06
C HIS A 155 2.62 10.87 -19.84
N ASN A 156 3.11 11.82 -20.63
CA ASN A 156 2.31 12.62 -21.58
C ASN A 156 1.12 13.33 -20.92
N GLY A 157 1.35 13.97 -19.77
CA GLY A 157 0.32 14.69 -19.02
C GLY A 157 -0.58 13.81 -18.15
N ASN A 158 -0.30 12.50 -18.03
CA ASN A 158 -1.09 11.62 -17.18
C ASN A 158 -0.51 11.51 -15.77
N TYR A 159 -1.35 11.68 -14.75
CA TYR A 159 -1.01 11.34 -13.37
C TYR A 159 -1.13 9.82 -13.15
N ARG A 160 -0.20 9.08 -13.77
CA ARG A 160 -0.20 7.62 -13.87
C ARG A 160 -0.35 6.92 -12.51
N THR A 161 0.35 7.40 -11.48
CA THR A 161 0.31 6.82 -10.12
C THR A 161 -1.10 6.90 -9.54
N GLN A 162 -1.74 8.08 -9.57
CA GLN A 162 -3.12 8.23 -9.11
C GLN A 162 -4.07 7.32 -9.91
N GLN A 163 -4.00 7.35 -11.24
CA GLN A 163 -4.86 6.51 -12.09
C GLN A 163 -4.73 5.02 -11.77
N THR A 164 -3.49 4.54 -11.57
CA THR A 164 -3.21 3.12 -11.29
C THR A 164 -3.68 2.73 -9.88
N ILE A 165 -3.40 3.55 -8.87
CA ILE A 165 -3.89 3.32 -7.50
C ILE A 165 -5.42 3.30 -7.48
N LEU A 166 -6.06 4.23 -8.16
CA LEU A 166 -7.52 4.32 -8.25
C LEU A 166 -8.12 3.11 -8.97
N GLN A 167 -7.50 2.64 -10.05
CA GLN A 167 -7.91 1.41 -10.74
C GLN A 167 -7.81 0.19 -9.82
N ILE A 168 -6.68 0.01 -9.14
CA ILE A 168 -6.49 -1.12 -8.22
C ILE A 168 -7.44 -1.02 -7.03
N TYR A 169 -7.66 0.18 -6.49
CA TYR A 169 -8.62 0.43 -5.43
C TYR A 169 -10.02 -0.04 -5.83
N ASP A 170 -10.45 0.27 -7.05
CA ASP A 170 -11.73 -0.17 -7.59
C ASP A 170 -11.78 -1.70 -7.75
N SER A 171 -10.73 -2.33 -8.28
CA SER A 171 -10.65 -3.80 -8.39
C SER A 171 -10.61 -4.53 -7.04
N LEU A 172 -9.97 -3.97 -6.02
CA LEU A 172 -10.03 -4.50 -4.65
C LEU A 172 -11.46 -4.38 -4.09
N CYS A 173 -12.14 -3.25 -4.34
CA CYS A 173 -13.54 -3.05 -3.95
C CYS A 173 -14.47 -4.09 -4.62
N GLU A 174 -14.26 -4.37 -5.90
CA GLU A 174 -15.00 -5.39 -6.65
C GLU A 174 -14.76 -6.80 -6.10
N ALA A 175 -13.52 -7.14 -5.74
CA ALA A 175 -13.18 -8.40 -5.08
C ALA A 175 -13.93 -8.55 -3.75
N MET A 176 -13.94 -7.50 -2.93
CA MET A 176 -14.67 -7.46 -1.65
C MET A 176 -16.18 -7.66 -1.83
N GLN A 177 -16.78 -7.10 -2.88
CA GLN A 177 -18.22 -7.18 -3.14
C GLN A 177 -18.64 -8.52 -3.75
N SER A 178 -17.82 -9.07 -4.65
CA SER A 178 -18.12 -10.32 -5.37
C SER A 178 -17.73 -11.58 -4.59
N GLY A 179 -16.86 -11.44 -3.58
CA GLY A 179 -16.25 -12.55 -2.88
C GLY A 179 -15.25 -13.33 -3.74
N GLN A 180 -14.91 -12.84 -4.94
CA GLN A 180 -13.85 -13.41 -5.76
C GLN A 180 -12.50 -12.82 -5.35
N PRO A 181 -11.41 -13.62 -5.30
CA PRO A 181 -10.09 -13.09 -5.00
C PRO A 181 -9.65 -12.01 -6.00
N TYR A 182 -9.04 -10.94 -5.48
CA TYR A 182 -8.42 -9.91 -6.31
C TYR A 182 -7.32 -10.51 -7.20
N GLN A 183 -7.41 -10.21 -8.49
CA GLN A 183 -6.39 -10.58 -9.47
C GLN A 183 -5.33 -9.49 -9.58
N THR A 184 -4.10 -9.81 -9.19
CA THR A 184 -2.96 -8.90 -9.31
C THR A 184 -2.63 -8.56 -10.77
N LEU A 185 -2.18 -7.33 -10.99
CA LEU A 185 -1.64 -6.89 -12.29
C LEU A 185 -0.23 -7.42 -12.57
N LEU A 186 0.40 -8.03 -11.57
CA LEU A 186 1.77 -8.54 -11.64
C LEU A 186 1.78 -9.96 -12.24
N ASN A 187 2.61 -10.15 -13.26
CA ASN A 187 2.94 -11.47 -13.80
C ASN A 187 4.47 -11.60 -13.91
N PRO A 188 5.12 -12.55 -13.20
CA PRO A 188 4.54 -13.50 -12.24
C PRO A 188 3.99 -12.82 -10.97
N PRO A 189 3.26 -13.50 -10.06
CA PRO A 189 2.70 -12.89 -8.85
C PRO A 189 3.78 -12.31 -7.90
N PRO A 190 3.40 -11.48 -6.91
CA PRO A 190 4.33 -10.96 -5.91
C PRO A 190 5.13 -12.07 -5.21
N ALA A 191 6.41 -11.80 -4.96
CA ALA A 191 7.36 -12.74 -4.35
C ALA A 191 7.53 -14.07 -5.11
N ASP A 192 7.42 -14.07 -6.44
CA ASP A 192 7.73 -15.23 -7.26
C ASP A 192 9.25 -15.42 -7.44
N LEU A 193 9.73 -16.67 -7.40
CA LEU A 193 11.15 -17.00 -7.56
C LEU A 193 11.73 -16.58 -8.92
N ALA A 194 10.91 -16.51 -9.96
CA ALA A 194 11.35 -16.02 -11.28
C ALA A 194 11.74 -14.54 -11.26
N CYS A 195 11.32 -13.78 -10.24
CA CYS A 195 11.72 -12.39 -10.03
C CYS A 195 13.05 -12.25 -9.28
N CYS A 196 13.61 -13.35 -8.76
CA CYS A 196 14.85 -13.33 -7.99
C CYS A 196 16.10 -13.32 -8.86
N HIS A 197 17.21 -12.92 -8.24
CA HIS A 197 18.56 -13.19 -8.74
C HIS A 197 18.82 -14.70 -8.74
N SER A 198 19.82 -15.13 -9.50
CA SER A 198 20.32 -16.51 -9.39
C SER A 198 20.75 -16.82 -7.94
N PRO A 199 20.55 -18.06 -7.46
CA PRO A 199 21.11 -18.49 -6.19
C PRO A 199 22.62 -18.28 -6.12
N ARG A 200 23.13 -18.13 -4.90
CA ARG A 200 24.57 -18.08 -4.60
C ARG A 200 25.25 -19.41 -4.85
#